data_AF-A0A228R695-F1
#
_entry.id   AF-A0A228R695-F1
#
_cell.length_a   1.000
_cell.length_b   1.000
_cell.length_c   1.000
_cell.angle_alpha   90.00
_cell.angle_beta   90.00
_cell.angle_gamma   90.00
#
_symmetry.space_group_name_H-M   'P 1'
#
loop_
_entity.id
_entity.type
_entity.pdbx_description
1 polymer ?
#
loop_
_entity_poly.entity_id
_entity_poly.type
_entity_poly.pdbx_seq_one_letter_code
_entity_poly.pdbx_strand_id
1 'polypeptide(L)'
;MADIALFQDDAFSLSSLSAAINEQPYVPGRIGSLGLFEEDGITTTTIQIERDGDTLALVAAGERGSPAAVVGGSKRSMIPINAVHLPQRAVIKADEIQNLRAFGSETELEALQTVVNRRLAKMRRQLDATHEFHRIGAIKGAVLDADGKRVLIDLWKYFDIEQTVIPFELAKADTELRTKCIEVQDAIEDALGATTYTGVRVLCGRAFWNKLISAKSVKETYLASVMAAQLRGDAREAFDFGGCTFERYRGRVGDIGYVADDEAHAIPEGVPDLFISRFAPADYVESVNTTGIPYYAKQELMDFGKGVEIEAQSNPIHLCTRPKALIKLKA
;
A
#
# COMPACT_ATOMS: atom_id res chain seq x y z
N MET A 1 -28.16 29.11 23.72
CA MET A 1 -27.09 28.29 24.32
C MET A 1 -26.83 27.22 23.29
N ALA A 2 -25.63 27.16 22.71
CA ALA A 2 -25.27 26.03 21.85
C ALA A 2 -25.37 24.78 22.72
N ASP A 3 -26.43 24.00 22.49
CA ASP A 3 -26.86 22.98 23.42
C ASP A 3 -25.92 21.78 23.29
N ILE A 4 -25.31 21.34 24.38
CA ILE A 4 -24.43 20.15 24.40
C ILE A 4 -25.18 18.91 23.88
N ALA A 5 -26.51 18.94 23.94
CA ALA A 5 -27.41 17.97 23.31
C ALA A 5 -27.17 17.78 21.80
N LEU A 6 -26.63 18.77 21.08
CA LEU A 6 -26.32 18.64 19.65
C LEU A 6 -25.30 17.52 19.35
N PHE A 7 -24.40 17.21 20.28
CA PHE A 7 -23.41 16.14 20.12
C PHE A 7 -23.98 14.73 20.41
N GLN A 8 -25.20 14.64 20.91
CA GLN A 8 -25.93 13.39 21.12
C GLN A 8 -26.82 13.03 19.92
N ASP A 9 -26.80 13.84 18.86
CA ASP A 9 -27.53 13.60 17.62
C ASP A 9 -26.95 12.41 16.85
N ASP A 10 -27.80 11.69 16.10
CA ASP A 10 -27.40 10.52 15.30
C ASP A 10 -26.38 10.87 14.20
N ALA A 11 -26.31 12.13 13.77
CA ALA A 11 -25.27 12.61 12.87
C ALA A 11 -23.84 12.43 13.43
N PHE A 12 -23.71 12.29 14.75
CA PHE A 12 -22.43 12.07 15.42
C PHE A 12 -22.25 10.64 15.96
N SER A 13 -23.11 9.71 15.58
CA SER A 13 -22.95 8.29 15.94
C SER A 13 -21.72 7.67 15.25
N LEU A 14 -21.23 6.55 15.80
CA LEU A 14 -20.10 5.81 15.22
C LEU A 14 -20.32 5.48 13.73
N SER A 15 -21.53 5.04 13.37
CA SER A 15 -21.88 4.72 11.98
C SER A 15 -21.84 5.96 11.09
N SER A 16 -22.41 7.07 11.53
CA SER A 16 -22.46 8.33 10.77
C SER A 16 -21.08 8.94 10.58
N LEU A 17 -20.26 8.99 11.64
CA LEU A 17 -18.90 9.51 11.57
C LEU A 17 -17.98 8.60 10.77
N SER A 18 -18.12 7.29 10.90
CA SER A 18 -17.38 6.32 10.09
C SER A 18 -17.78 6.41 8.61
N ALA A 19 -19.07 6.57 8.29
CA ALA A 19 -19.49 6.84 6.92
C ALA A 19 -18.89 8.16 6.41
N ALA A 20 -18.95 9.24 7.19
CA ALA A 20 -18.43 10.55 6.81
C ALA A 20 -16.93 10.56 6.51
N ILE A 21 -16.11 9.85 7.29
CA ILE A 21 -14.66 9.75 7.02
C ILE A 21 -14.34 8.85 5.81
N ASN A 22 -15.21 7.88 5.48
CA ASN A 22 -15.05 7.03 4.31
C ASN A 22 -15.53 7.69 3.01
N GLU A 23 -16.55 8.56 3.06
CA GLU A 23 -17.07 9.32 1.91
C GLU A 23 -16.18 10.51 1.50
N GLN A 24 -15.25 10.90 2.37
CA GLN A 24 -14.31 11.97 2.04
C GLN A 24 -13.50 11.62 0.79
N PRO A 25 -13.21 12.60 -0.09
CA PRO A 25 -12.39 12.37 -1.27
C PRO A 25 -11.06 11.75 -0.88
N TYR A 26 -10.86 10.48 -1.28
CA TYR A 26 -9.59 9.81 -1.12
C TYR A 26 -8.54 10.58 -1.90
N VAL A 27 -7.41 10.91 -1.25
CA VAL A 27 -6.26 11.50 -1.92
C VAL A 27 -5.24 10.39 -2.14
N PRO A 28 -5.34 9.61 -3.23
CA PRO A 28 -4.44 8.50 -3.47
C PRO A 28 -3.01 9.02 -3.58
N GLY A 29 -2.11 8.37 -2.85
CA GLY A 29 -0.70 8.35 -3.20
C GLY A 29 -0.49 7.64 -4.54
N ARG A 30 0.76 7.58 -5.02
CA ARG A 30 1.03 6.98 -6.33
C ARG A 30 0.68 5.49 -6.35
N ILE A 31 0.99 4.74 -5.30
CA ILE A 31 0.64 3.31 -5.20
C ILE A 31 -0.87 3.12 -5.13
N GLY A 32 -1.57 3.94 -4.34
CA GLY A 32 -3.04 3.96 -4.33
C GLY A 32 -3.63 4.18 -5.73
N SER A 33 -3.07 5.09 -6.53
CA SER A 33 -3.56 5.37 -7.90
C SER A 33 -3.32 4.23 -8.90
N LEU A 34 -2.37 3.35 -8.62
CA LEU A 34 -2.08 2.19 -9.47
C LEU A 34 -3.06 1.03 -9.24
N GLY A 35 -3.86 1.07 -8.17
CA GLY A 35 -4.83 0.02 -7.87
C GLY A 35 -4.20 -1.35 -7.62
N LEU A 36 -2.92 -1.40 -7.22
CA LEU A 36 -2.18 -2.66 -7.04
C LEU A 36 -2.70 -3.49 -5.86
N PHE A 37 -3.20 -2.82 -4.82
CA PHE A 37 -3.64 -3.46 -3.60
C PHE A 37 -5.14 -3.70 -3.64
N GLU A 38 -5.53 -4.97 -3.56
CA GLU A 38 -6.93 -5.34 -3.39
C GLU A 38 -7.38 -5.09 -1.95
N GLU A 39 -8.40 -4.27 -1.75
CA GLU A 39 -8.92 -3.86 -0.45
C GLU A 39 -10.14 -4.69 -0.05
N ASP A 40 -10.12 -5.27 1.15
CA ASP A 40 -11.28 -5.97 1.72
C ASP A 40 -11.29 -5.91 3.26
N GLY A 41 -12.46 -6.12 3.87
CA GLY A 41 -12.66 -6.18 5.31
C GLY A 41 -12.50 -7.58 5.86
N ILE A 42 -11.98 -7.70 7.08
CA ILE A 42 -11.91 -8.97 7.83
C ILE A 42 -12.61 -8.81 9.18
N THR A 43 -13.09 -9.92 9.76
CA THR A 43 -13.75 -9.92 11.08
C THR A 43 -12.77 -10.17 12.24
N THR A 44 -11.53 -10.54 11.93
CA THR A 44 -10.46 -10.84 12.88
C THR A 44 -9.42 -9.73 12.91
N THR A 45 -8.56 -9.72 13.93
CA THR A 45 -7.40 -8.82 14.01
C THR A 45 -6.16 -9.38 13.32
N THR A 46 -6.26 -10.59 12.78
CA THR A 46 -5.14 -11.32 12.17
C THR A 46 -5.59 -12.00 10.88
N ILE A 47 -4.76 -11.97 9.85
CA ILE A 47 -4.90 -12.85 8.67
C ILE A 47 -3.93 -14.02 8.79
N GLN A 48 -4.29 -15.17 8.23
CA GLN A 48 -3.39 -16.31 8.11
C GLN A 48 -3.14 -16.54 6.62
N ILE A 49 -1.86 -16.53 6.23
CA ILE A 49 -1.47 -16.91 4.88
C ILE A 49 -1.09 -18.38 4.89
N GLU A 50 -1.75 -19.16 4.05
CA GLU A 50 -1.34 -20.53 3.78
C GLU A 50 -0.22 -20.51 2.74
N ARG A 51 0.95 -21.03 3.10
CA ARG A 51 1.99 -21.40 2.14
C ARG A 51 1.72 -22.82 1.69
N ASP A 52 1.19 -22.97 0.47
CA ASP A 52 1.13 -24.29 -0.16
C ASP A 52 2.50 -24.60 -0.79
N GLY A 53 3.09 -25.73 -0.37
CA GLY A 53 4.38 -26.21 -0.87
C GLY A 53 4.26 -27.03 -2.15
N ASP A 54 3.17 -26.89 -2.90
CA ASP A 54 2.90 -27.69 -4.08
C ASP A 54 3.91 -27.39 -5.19
N THR A 55 4.85 -28.32 -5.36
CA THR A 55 5.70 -28.41 -6.54
C THR A 55 5.01 -29.29 -7.57
N LEU A 56 4.77 -28.78 -8.77
CA LEU A 56 4.43 -29.60 -9.92
C LEU A 56 5.60 -30.57 -10.20
N ALA A 57 5.40 -31.86 -9.95
CA ALA A 57 6.36 -32.90 -10.24
C ALA A 57 5.91 -33.71 -11.47
N LEU A 58 6.82 -33.93 -12.41
CA LEU A 58 6.56 -34.82 -13.55
C LEU A 58 6.43 -36.26 -13.05
N VAL A 59 5.36 -36.94 -13.46
CA VAL A 59 5.12 -38.34 -13.11
C VAL A 59 5.95 -39.23 -14.03
N ALA A 60 6.80 -40.08 -13.45
CA ALA A 60 7.58 -41.04 -14.22
C ALA A 60 6.68 -42.09 -14.90
N ALA A 61 6.99 -42.45 -16.15
CA ALA A 61 6.27 -43.50 -16.86
C ALA A 61 6.55 -44.87 -16.20
N GLY A 62 5.49 -45.56 -15.78
CA GLY A 62 5.56 -46.91 -15.21
C GLY A 62 5.05 -47.99 -16.18
N GLU A 63 5.57 -49.21 -16.05
CA GLU A 63 5.02 -50.37 -16.76
C GLU A 63 3.58 -50.67 -16.31
N ARG A 64 2.73 -51.14 -17.24
CA ARG A 64 1.36 -51.55 -16.91
C ARG A 64 1.39 -52.68 -15.88
N GLY A 65 0.83 -52.42 -14.70
CA GLY A 65 0.75 -53.38 -13.59
C GLY A 65 1.69 -53.07 -12.42
N SER A 66 2.60 -52.11 -12.57
CA SER A 66 3.50 -51.69 -11.48
C SER A 66 2.79 -50.76 -10.48
N PRO A 67 3.16 -50.80 -9.19
CA PRO A 67 2.63 -49.86 -8.19
C PRO A 67 2.94 -48.41 -8.57
N ALA A 68 1.95 -47.53 -8.48
CA ALA A 68 2.13 -46.10 -8.71
C ALA A 68 2.92 -45.43 -7.58
N ALA A 69 3.64 -44.35 -7.90
CA ALA A 69 4.31 -43.54 -6.89
C ALA A 69 3.28 -42.85 -5.97
N VAL A 70 3.51 -42.92 -4.66
CA VAL A 70 2.64 -42.27 -3.66
C VAL A 70 2.98 -40.78 -3.62
N VAL A 71 2.02 -39.94 -3.97
CA VAL A 71 2.13 -38.48 -3.80
C VAL A 71 1.96 -38.17 -2.31
N GLY A 72 3.01 -37.66 -1.67
CA GLY A 72 2.93 -37.15 -0.30
C GLY A 72 2.15 -35.84 -0.27
N GLY A 73 1.30 -35.66 0.74
CA GLY A 73 0.59 -34.39 0.94
C GLY A 73 1.54 -33.26 1.32
N SER A 74 1.33 -32.07 0.75
CA SER A 74 2.01 -30.83 1.12
C SER A 74 1.79 -30.52 2.61
N LYS A 75 2.88 -30.19 3.33
CA LYS A 75 2.78 -29.65 4.69
C LYS A 75 2.47 -28.17 4.60
N ARG A 76 1.22 -27.80 4.81
CA ARG A 76 0.79 -26.40 4.90
C ARG A 76 1.38 -25.75 6.14
N SER A 77 1.97 -24.57 5.96
CA SER A 77 2.35 -23.70 7.08
C SER A 77 1.43 -22.48 7.07
N MET A 78 0.79 -22.21 8.20
CA MET A 78 -0.04 -21.02 8.40
C MET A 78 0.77 -20.00 9.17
N ILE A 79 0.94 -18.80 8.61
CA ILE A 79 1.70 -17.72 9.24
C ILE A 79 0.71 -16.59 9.57
N PRO A 80 0.47 -16.29 10.87
CA PRO A 80 -0.43 -15.21 11.26
C PRO A 80 0.26 -13.84 11.08
N ILE A 81 -0.47 -12.90 10.51
CA ILE A 81 -0.07 -11.49 10.40
C ILE A 81 -1.13 -10.63 11.09
N ASN A 82 -0.70 -9.83 12.06
CA ASN A 82 -1.57 -8.96 12.84
C ASN A 82 -1.80 -7.62 12.14
N ALA A 83 -3.00 -7.06 12.32
CA ALA A 83 -3.30 -5.69 11.92
C ALA A 83 -2.46 -4.67 12.68
N VAL A 84 -2.05 -3.61 11.97
CA VAL A 84 -1.40 -2.45 12.56
C VAL A 84 -2.48 -1.48 13.00
N HIS A 85 -2.50 -1.10 14.28
CA HIS A 85 -3.46 -0.12 14.79
C HIS A 85 -2.93 1.31 14.60
N LEU A 86 -3.70 2.16 13.91
CA LEU A 86 -3.33 3.54 13.58
C LEU A 86 -4.34 4.54 14.16
N PRO A 87 -4.21 4.94 15.44
CA PRO A 87 -5.13 5.88 16.08
C PRO A 87 -4.72 7.35 15.85
N GLN A 88 -5.72 8.22 15.72
CA GLN A 88 -5.59 9.66 15.67
C GLN A 88 -6.63 10.33 16.56
N ARG A 89 -6.22 11.31 17.35
CA ARG A 89 -7.13 12.09 18.20
C ARG A 89 -7.07 13.58 17.89
N ALA A 90 -8.21 14.24 17.97
CA ALA A 90 -8.36 15.69 17.94
C ALA A 90 -9.32 16.13 19.03
N VAL A 91 -9.21 17.39 19.42
CA VAL A 91 -10.07 18.01 20.42
C VAL A 91 -10.69 19.26 19.81
N ILE A 92 -12.01 19.39 19.99
CA ILE A 92 -12.78 20.61 19.72
C ILE A 92 -13.19 21.18 21.07
N LYS A 93 -12.62 22.33 21.46
CA LYS A 93 -12.90 22.95 22.76
C LYS A 93 -14.23 23.70 22.74
N ALA A 94 -14.86 23.85 23.91
CA ALA A 94 -16.08 24.66 24.07
C ALA A 94 -15.90 26.10 23.54
N ASP A 95 -14.75 26.72 23.77
CA ASP A 95 -14.45 28.07 23.27
C ASP A 95 -14.40 28.14 21.73
N GLU A 96 -13.97 27.07 21.05
CA GLU A 96 -13.96 26.97 19.59
C GLU A 96 -15.38 26.90 19.04
N ILE A 97 -16.29 26.24 19.76
CA ILE A 97 -17.71 26.10 19.43
C ILE A 97 -18.47 27.40 19.71
N GLN A 98 -18.19 28.08 20.84
CA GLN A 98 -18.84 29.35 21.17
C GLN A 98 -18.53 30.45 20.15
N ASN A 99 -17.31 30.48 19.64
CA ASN A 99 -16.87 31.50 18.68
C ASN A 99 -17.15 31.13 17.22
N LEU A 100 -17.83 30.00 16.99
CA LEU A 100 -18.17 29.46 15.68
C LEU A 100 -19.32 30.30 15.11
N ARG A 101 -19.01 31.18 14.14
CA ARG A 101 -20.01 32.01 13.48
C ARG A 101 -20.63 31.23 12.33
N ALA A 102 -21.90 30.87 12.44
CA ALA A 102 -22.67 30.35 11.31
C ALA A 102 -22.63 31.36 10.14
N PHE A 103 -22.26 30.92 8.95
CA PHE A 103 -22.15 31.81 7.80
C PHE A 103 -23.45 31.78 7.00
N GLY A 104 -24.06 32.95 6.76
CA GLY A 104 -25.30 33.04 5.99
C GLY A 104 -26.51 32.45 6.73
N SER A 105 -27.15 31.45 6.12
CA SER A 105 -28.37 30.78 6.63
C SER A 105 -28.11 29.41 7.29
N GLU A 106 -26.86 29.08 7.59
CA GLU A 106 -26.51 27.83 8.28
C GLU A 106 -27.03 27.79 9.72
N THR A 107 -27.45 26.60 10.15
CA THR A 107 -27.79 26.30 11.54
C THR A 107 -26.54 26.08 12.41
N GLU A 108 -26.65 26.23 13.73
CA GLU A 108 -25.54 25.92 14.66
C GLU A 108 -25.06 24.45 14.52
N LEU A 109 -25.97 23.52 14.23
CA LEU A 109 -25.65 22.11 13.97
C LEU A 109 -24.77 21.95 12.72
N GLU A 110 -25.14 22.59 11.60
CA GLU A 110 -24.39 22.53 10.34
C GLU A 110 -22.98 23.14 10.48
N ALA A 111 -22.88 24.26 11.20
CA ALA A 111 -21.60 24.91 11.47
C ALA A 111 -20.67 24.01 12.30
N LEU A 112 -21.23 23.29 13.28
CA LEU A 112 -20.50 22.32 14.09
C LEU A 112 -20.09 21.08 13.30
N GLN A 113 -21.00 20.49 12.52
CA GLN A 113 -20.70 19.37 11.61
C GLN A 113 -19.57 19.73 10.64
N THR A 114 -19.55 20.96 10.13
CA THR A 114 -18.46 21.45 9.27
C THR A 114 -17.10 21.41 9.96
N VAL A 115 -17.03 21.76 11.25
CA VAL A 115 -15.78 21.70 12.02
C VAL A 115 -15.36 20.26 12.27
N VAL A 116 -16.28 19.38 12.67
CA VAL A 116 -16.03 17.94 12.86
C VAL A 116 -15.52 17.32 11.56
N ASN A 117 -16.22 17.53 10.44
CA ASN A 117 -15.83 17.03 9.13
C ASN A 117 -14.46 17.54 8.68
N ARG A 118 -14.12 18.80 8.99
CA ARG A 118 -12.79 19.34 8.72
C ARG A 118 -11.69 18.63 9.52
N ARG A 119 -11.96 18.26 10.78
CA ARG A 119 -11.02 17.49 11.62
C ARG A 119 -10.86 16.07 11.09
N LEU A 120 -11.97 15.39 10.78
CA LEU A 120 -11.96 14.06 10.16
C LEU A 120 -11.20 14.07 8.83
N ALA A 121 -11.40 15.08 7.98
CA ALA A 121 -10.67 15.23 6.72
C ALA A 121 -9.16 15.39 6.89
N LYS A 122 -8.73 16.01 7.98
CA LYS A 122 -7.30 16.10 8.30
C LYS A 122 -6.75 14.75 8.78
N MET A 123 -7.47 14.05 9.66
CA MET A 123 -7.09 12.72 10.15
C MET A 123 -7.02 11.72 9.00
N ARG A 124 -8.02 11.73 8.12
CA ARG A 124 -8.10 10.88 6.94
C ARG A 124 -6.88 11.02 6.05
N ARG A 125 -6.49 12.26 5.70
CA ARG A 125 -5.29 12.51 4.89
C ARG A 125 -4.00 11.99 5.53
N GLN A 126 -3.90 12.05 6.85
CA GLN A 126 -2.73 11.56 7.57
C GLN A 126 -2.70 10.02 7.56
N LEU A 127 -3.85 9.38 7.79
CA LEU A 127 -3.97 7.93 7.67
C LEU A 127 -3.68 7.47 6.24
N ASP A 128 -4.24 8.12 5.22
CA ASP A 128 -3.99 7.81 3.79
C ASP A 128 -2.47 7.85 3.46
N ALA A 129 -1.75 8.84 4.01
CA ALA A 129 -0.30 8.93 3.85
C ALA A 129 0.44 7.75 4.54
N THR A 130 -0.04 7.30 5.69
CA THR A 130 0.48 6.10 6.39
C THR A 130 0.16 4.81 5.63
N HIS A 131 -1.05 4.67 5.05
CA HIS A 131 -1.39 3.54 4.18
C HIS A 131 -0.45 3.47 2.98
N GLU A 132 -0.21 4.60 2.31
CA GLU A 132 0.74 4.67 1.20
C GLU A 132 2.15 4.25 1.65
N PHE A 133 2.60 4.71 2.83
CA PHE A 133 3.90 4.33 3.40
C PHE A 133 4.00 2.83 3.73
N HIS A 134 2.93 2.23 4.25
CA HIS A 134 2.90 0.80 4.51
C HIS A 134 2.85 -0.02 3.22
N ARG A 135 2.10 0.42 2.20
CA ARG A 135 2.00 -0.24 0.89
C ARG A 135 3.34 -0.27 0.16
N ILE A 136 4.06 0.84 0.14
CA ILE A 136 5.41 0.86 -0.43
C ILE A 136 6.37 0.03 0.42
N GLY A 137 6.19 -0.03 1.75
CA GLY A 137 6.89 -0.97 2.62
C GLY A 137 6.67 -2.44 2.20
N ALA A 138 5.42 -2.82 1.96
CA ALA A 138 5.08 -4.17 1.49
C ALA A 138 5.70 -4.48 0.11
N ILE A 139 5.76 -3.51 -0.81
CA ILE A 139 6.48 -3.64 -2.10
C ILE A 139 8.00 -3.85 -1.91
N LYS A 140 8.58 -3.26 -0.86
CA LYS A 140 10.00 -3.44 -0.53
C LYS A 140 10.28 -4.73 0.24
N GLY A 141 9.22 -5.40 0.69
CA GLY A 141 9.28 -6.58 1.55
C GLY A 141 9.41 -6.28 3.04
N ALA A 142 9.30 -5.02 3.48
CA ALA A 142 9.26 -4.69 4.90
C ALA A 142 8.37 -3.46 5.17
N VAL A 143 7.34 -3.65 5.99
CA VAL A 143 6.46 -2.58 6.49
C VAL A 143 7.08 -1.98 7.75
N LEU A 144 7.30 -0.67 7.72
CA LEU A 144 7.89 0.09 8.81
C LEU A 144 6.84 0.96 9.49
N ASP A 145 7.10 1.30 10.75
CA ASP A 145 6.32 2.26 11.52
C ASP A 145 6.59 3.70 11.04
N ALA A 146 5.78 4.65 11.50
CA ALA A 146 5.83 6.05 11.10
C ALA A 146 7.21 6.73 11.34
N ASP A 147 8.04 6.18 12.22
CA ASP A 147 9.42 6.65 12.45
C ASP A 147 10.41 6.23 11.35
N GLY A 148 9.99 5.36 10.43
CA GLY A 148 10.79 4.80 9.35
C GLY A 148 11.92 3.88 9.82
N LYS A 149 11.88 3.42 11.08
CA LYS A 149 12.94 2.60 11.70
C LYS A 149 12.41 1.32 12.30
N ARG A 150 11.30 1.37 13.04
CA ARG A 150 10.72 0.17 13.64
C ARG A 150 10.07 -0.68 12.56
N VAL A 151 10.52 -1.93 12.44
CA VAL A 151 9.93 -2.89 11.50
C VAL A 151 8.66 -3.47 12.12
N LEU A 152 7.53 -3.25 11.48
CA LEU A 152 6.24 -3.84 11.87
C LEU A 152 6.08 -5.23 11.26
N ILE A 153 6.44 -5.37 9.98
CA ILE A 153 6.37 -6.64 9.25
C ILE A 153 7.61 -6.76 8.36
N ASP A 154 8.33 -7.88 8.46
CA ASP A 154 9.49 -8.21 7.62
C ASP A 154 9.17 -9.43 6.73
N LEU A 155 8.68 -9.21 5.52
CA LEU A 155 8.20 -10.29 4.65
C LEU A 155 9.30 -11.30 4.32
N TRP A 156 10.55 -10.87 4.23
CA TRP A 156 11.68 -11.77 3.95
C TRP A 156 11.87 -12.78 5.08
N LYS A 157 11.88 -12.30 6.34
CA LYS A 157 11.96 -13.17 7.51
C LYS A 157 10.69 -13.97 7.74
N TYR A 158 9.52 -13.34 7.54
CA TYR A 158 8.23 -14.00 7.75
C TYR A 158 8.06 -15.20 6.82
N PHE A 159 8.50 -15.10 5.56
CA PHE A 159 8.37 -16.19 4.59
C PHE A 159 9.62 -17.09 4.51
N ASP A 160 10.69 -16.77 5.25
CA ASP A 160 12.01 -17.43 5.19
C ASP A 160 12.55 -17.50 3.75
N ILE A 161 12.66 -16.32 3.14
CA ILE A 161 13.11 -16.15 1.76
C ILE A 161 14.13 -15.02 1.67
N GLU A 162 15.08 -15.14 0.75
CA GLU A 162 16.02 -14.08 0.42
C GLU A 162 15.48 -13.19 -0.70
N GLN A 163 15.81 -11.89 -0.62
CA GLN A 163 15.44 -10.94 -1.66
C GLN A 163 16.37 -11.10 -2.88
N THR A 164 15.77 -11.30 -4.05
CA THR A 164 16.52 -11.27 -5.32
C THR A 164 16.93 -9.83 -5.63
N VAL A 165 18.24 -9.62 -5.82
CA VAL A 165 18.83 -8.31 -6.16
C VAL A 165 19.55 -8.40 -7.49
N ILE A 166 19.11 -7.59 -8.46
CA ILE A 166 19.71 -7.53 -9.80
C ILE A 166 20.48 -6.20 -9.96
N PRO A 167 21.81 -6.24 -10.20
CA PRO A 167 22.57 -5.06 -10.54
C PRO A 167 22.28 -4.66 -12.00
N PHE A 168 21.81 -3.43 -12.18
CA PHE A 168 21.52 -2.84 -13.50
C PHE A 168 22.75 -2.17 -14.13
N GLU A 169 23.84 -2.03 -13.39
CA GLU A 169 25.15 -1.56 -13.88
C GLU A 169 25.07 -0.26 -14.71
N LEU A 170 24.25 0.70 -14.28
CA LEU A 170 23.93 1.92 -15.03
C LEU A 170 25.13 2.88 -15.18
N ALA A 171 26.24 2.60 -14.49
CA ALA A 171 27.47 3.36 -14.60
C ALA A 171 28.36 2.92 -15.77
N LYS A 172 28.16 1.73 -16.35
CA LYS A 172 28.97 1.25 -17.48
C LYS A 172 28.30 1.63 -18.81
N ALA A 173 29.10 2.10 -19.77
CA ALA A 173 28.59 2.63 -21.03
C ALA A 173 28.13 1.55 -22.02
N ASP A 174 28.59 0.32 -21.81
CA ASP A 174 28.35 -0.88 -22.61
C ASP A 174 27.29 -1.81 -22.00
N THR A 175 26.61 -1.40 -20.93
CA THR A 175 25.56 -2.20 -20.31
C THR A 175 24.38 -2.41 -21.27
N GLU A 176 24.11 -3.67 -21.58
CA GLU A 176 22.93 -4.09 -22.34
C GLU A 176 21.68 -4.10 -21.47
N LEU A 177 21.04 -2.93 -21.34
CA LEU A 177 19.84 -2.74 -20.49
C LEU A 177 18.67 -3.65 -20.88
N ARG A 178 18.56 -4.05 -22.15
CA ARG A 178 17.51 -4.97 -22.59
C ARG A 178 17.67 -6.35 -21.95
N THR A 179 18.90 -6.85 -21.87
CA THR A 179 19.21 -8.11 -21.17
C THR A 179 18.91 -7.99 -19.69
N LYS A 180 19.16 -6.84 -19.07
CA LYS A 180 18.78 -6.58 -17.67
C LYS A 180 17.27 -6.57 -17.43
N CYS A 181 16.47 -6.05 -18.36
CA CYS A 181 15.01 -6.16 -18.26
C CYS A 181 14.52 -7.61 -18.39
N ILE A 182 15.14 -8.40 -19.28
CA ILE A 182 14.82 -9.83 -19.42
C ILE A 182 15.18 -10.58 -18.13
N GLU A 183 16.36 -10.31 -17.55
CA GLU A 183 16.78 -10.90 -16.27
C GLU A 183 15.76 -10.64 -15.14
N VAL A 184 15.14 -9.46 -15.13
CA VAL A 184 14.06 -9.12 -14.18
C VAL A 184 12.78 -9.92 -14.47
N GLN A 185 12.39 -10.06 -15.72
CA GLN A 185 11.20 -10.84 -16.11
C GLN A 185 11.39 -12.32 -15.80
N ASP A 186 12.54 -12.89 -16.14
CA ASP A 186 12.89 -14.28 -15.84
C ASP A 186 12.83 -14.53 -14.33
N ALA A 187 13.39 -13.63 -13.51
CA ALA A 187 13.35 -13.76 -12.05
C ALA A 187 11.92 -13.67 -11.48
N ILE A 188 11.05 -12.86 -12.08
CA ILE A 188 9.63 -12.77 -11.72
C ILE A 188 8.90 -14.06 -12.12
N GLU A 189 9.15 -14.58 -13.33
CA GLU A 189 8.56 -15.81 -13.84
C GLU A 189 8.93 -17.03 -12.99
N ASP A 190 10.21 -17.15 -12.63
CA ASP A 190 10.70 -18.19 -11.73
C ASP A 190 10.05 -18.11 -10.35
N ALA A 191 9.78 -16.90 -9.86
CA ALA A 191 9.13 -16.69 -8.57
C ALA A 191 7.61 -16.92 -8.59
N LEU A 192 6.94 -16.64 -9.71
CA LEU A 192 5.49 -16.79 -9.88
C LEU A 192 5.08 -18.18 -10.37
N GLY A 193 6.00 -18.93 -10.99
CA GLY A 193 5.76 -20.25 -11.56
C GLY A 193 4.70 -20.20 -12.66
N ALA A 194 3.59 -20.93 -12.47
CA ALA A 194 2.49 -20.99 -13.44
C ALA A 194 1.56 -19.75 -13.41
N THR A 195 1.80 -18.79 -12.49
CA THR A 195 0.94 -17.62 -12.36
C THR A 195 1.29 -16.57 -13.41
N THR A 196 0.31 -16.20 -14.22
CA THR A 196 0.47 -15.17 -15.24
C THR A 196 0.49 -13.76 -14.63
N TYR A 197 1.22 -12.85 -15.27
CA TYR A 197 1.24 -11.41 -15.00
C TYR A 197 1.08 -10.64 -16.32
N THR A 198 0.64 -9.39 -16.28
CA THR A 198 0.35 -8.58 -17.49
C THR A 198 1.50 -7.65 -17.89
N GLY A 199 2.40 -7.36 -16.96
CA GLY A 199 3.55 -6.49 -17.19
C GLY A 199 4.37 -6.30 -15.92
N VAL A 200 5.54 -5.67 -16.06
CA VAL A 200 6.42 -5.35 -14.92
C VAL A 200 6.49 -3.85 -14.75
N ARG A 201 6.14 -3.34 -13.57
CA ARG A 201 6.37 -1.94 -13.20
C ARG A 201 7.60 -1.81 -12.34
N VAL A 202 8.45 -0.84 -12.66
CA VAL A 202 9.68 -0.55 -11.92
C VAL A 202 9.59 0.81 -11.27
N LEU A 203 9.53 0.84 -9.94
CA LEU A 203 9.50 2.06 -9.15
C LEU A 203 10.94 2.49 -8.82
N CYS A 204 11.38 3.56 -9.47
CA CYS A 204 12.76 4.02 -9.42
C CYS A 204 12.98 5.14 -8.40
N GLY A 205 14.06 5.03 -7.64
CA GLY A 205 14.66 6.13 -6.90
C GLY A 205 15.21 7.23 -7.81
N ARG A 206 15.55 8.38 -7.22
CA ARG A 206 15.97 9.57 -7.98
C ARG A 206 17.26 9.36 -8.77
N ALA A 207 18.30 8.84 -8.13
CA ALA A 207 19.61 8.66 -8.74
C ALA A 207 19.58 7.50 -9.75
N PHE A 208 18.87 6.41 -9.45
CA PHE A 208 18.61 5.31 -10.38
C PHE A 208 17.93 5.84 -11.66
N TRP A 209 16.84 6.58 -11.51
CA TRP A 209 16.10 7.16 -12.65
C TRP A 209 16.99 8.05 -13.53
N ASN A 210 17.73 8.98 -12.91
CA ASN A 210 18.60 9.90 -13.64
C ASN A 210 19.70 9.17 -14.44
N LYS A 211 20.25 8.08 -13.89
CA LYS A 211 21.22 7.24 -14.61
C LYS A 211 20.55 6.45 -15.74
N LEU A 212 19.36 5.90 -15.51
CA LEU A 212 18.61 5.14 -16.51
C LEU A 212 18.29 6.00 -17.75
N ILE A 213 17.70 7.18 -17.56
CA ILE A 213 17.33 8.06 -18.69
C ILE A 213 18.54 8.65 -19.42
N SER A 214 19.72 8.63 -18.77
CA SER A 214 20.97 9.12 -19.37
C SER A 214 21.81 8.03 -20.05
N ALA A 215 21.42 6.76 -19.91
CA ALA A 215 22.09 5.63 -20.54
C ALA A 215 22.00 5.69 -22.07
N LYS A 216 23.06 5.22 -22.74
CA LYS A 216 23.19 5.29 -24.20
C LYS A 216 22.07 4.55 -24.93
N SER A 217 21.82 3.30 -24.57
CA SER A 217 20.78 2.45 -25.18
C SER A 217 19.37 3.04 -25.04
N VAL A 218 19.10 3.68 -23.90
CA VAL A 218 17.83 4.39 -23.65
C VAL A 218 17.74 5.65 -24.52
N LYS A 219 18.78 6.48 -24.56
CA LYS A 219 18.85 7.67 -25.45
C LYS A 219 18.70 7.32 -26.93
N GLU A 220 19.35 6.25 -27.39
CA GLU A 220 19.26 5.79 -28.78
C GLU A 220 17.86 5.29 -29.13
N THR A 221 17.22 4.55 -28.22
CA THR A 221 15.82 4.13 -28.37
C THR A 221 14.88 5.34 -28.41
N TYR A 222 15.13 6.36 -27.58
CA TYR A 222 14.37 7.61 -27.59
C TYR A 222 14.52 8.38 -28.90
N LEU A 223 15.73 8.53 -29.42
CA LEU A 223 16.03 9.25 -30.67
C LEU A 223 15.46 8.55 -31.91
N ALA A 224 15.36 7.21 -31.87
CA ALA A 224 14.86 6.40 -32.98
C ALA A 224 13.32 6.24 -33.00
N SER A 225 12.63 6.60 -31.91
CA SER A 225 11.16 6.47 -31.82
C SER A 225 10.42 7.67 -32.43
N VAL A 226 9.39 7.40 -33.24
CA VAL A 226 8.46 8.42 -33.79
C VAL A 226 7.67 9.15 -32.68
N MET A 227 7.76 8.67 -31.43
CA MET A 227 7.17 9.25 -30.21
C MET A 227 8.03 10.33 -29.52
N ALA A 228 9.01 10.91 -30.21
CA ALA A 228 9.76 12.09 -29.74
C ALA A 228 8.88 13.32 -29.41
N ALA A 229 7.58 13.29 -29.70
CA ALA A 229 6.61 14.31 -29.27
C ALA A 229 6.35 14.30 -27.76
N GLN A 230 6.42 13.14 -27.08
CA GLN A 230 6.14 13.04 -25.64
C GLN A 230 7.28 13.58 -24.76
N LEU A 231 8.53 13.55 -25.25
CA LEU A 231 9.70 14.10 -24.55
C LEU A 231 10.08 15.53 -24.95
N ARG A 232 9.25 16.20 -25.75
CA ARG A 232 9.09 17.66 -25.60
C ARG A 232 8.22 18.02 -24.38
N GLY A 233 7.58 17.02 -23.75
CA GLY A 233 6.90 17.10 -22.44
C GLY A 233 7.82 16.74 -21.26
N ASP A 234 7.25 16.68 -20.05
CA ASP A 234 8.00 16.54 -18.79
C ASP A 234 8.75 15.18 -18.74
N ALA A 235 10.09 15.20 -18.66
CA ALA A 235 10.98 14.02 -18.60
C ALA A 235 10.84 13.17 -17.31
N ARG A 236 9.67 13.24 -16.69
CA ARG A 236 9.25 12.59 -15.45
C ARG A 236 8.10 11.62 -15.67
N GLU A 237 7.56 11.55 -16.89
CA GLU A 237 6.56 10.55 -17.28
C GLU A 237 7.15 9.14 -17.25
N ALA A 238 6.29 8.14 -17.00
CA ALA A 238 6.67 6.74 -17.05
C ALA A 238 7.12 6.35 -18.47
N PHE A 239 8.03 5.39 -18.57
CA PHE A 239 8.62 4.98 -19.83
C PHE A 239 8.71 3.46 -19.93
N ASP A 240 8.31 2.92 -21.08
CA ASP A 240 8.34 1.50 -21.37
C ASP A 240 9.63 1.09 -22.08
N PHE A 241 10.36 0.14 -21.50
CA PHE A 241 11.59 -0.38 -22.06
C PHE A 241 11.82 -1.85 -21.72
N GLY A 242 12.08 -2.67 -22.74
CA GLY A 242 12.35 -4.09 -22.55
C GLY A 242 11.21 -4.86 -21.88
N GLY A 243 9.95 -4.44 -22.09
CA GLY A 243 8.76 -5.03 -21.44
C GLY A 243 8.58 -4.64 -19.96
N CYS A 244 9.35 -3.67 -19.47
CA CYS A 244 9.19 -3.08 -18.14
C CYS A 244 8.75 -1.61 -18.26
N THR A 245 7.77 -1.19 -17.47
CA THR A 245 7.36 0.20 -17.31
C THR A 245 8.12 0.84 -16.16
N PHE A 246 9.10 1.67 -16.46
CA PHE A 246 9.87 2.39 -15.46
C PHE A 246 9.17 3.69 -15.09
N GLU A 247 9.12 3.99 -13.80
CA GLU A 247 8.56 5.24 -13.29
C GLU A 247 9.38 5.79 -12.12
N ARG A 248 9.61 7.10 -12.11
CA ARG A 248 10.23 7.77 -10.95
C ARG A 248 9.24 7.89 -9.80
N TYR A 249 9.50 7.16 -8.72
CA TYR A 249 8.71 7.28 -7.50
C TYR A 249 9.16 8.50 -6.66
N ARG A 250 8.23 9.37 -6.29
CA ARG A 250 8.53 10.65 -5.59
C ARG A 250 8.04 10.69 -4.15
N GLY A 251 7.31 9.68 -3.71
CA GLY A 251 6.73 9.61 -2.38
C GLY A 251 7.82 9.72 -1.31
N ARG A 252 7.58 10.63 -0.36
CA ARG A 252 8.46 10.91 0.77
C ARG A 252 7.61 11.35 1.96
N VAL A 253 8.05 11.02 3.17
CA VAL A 253 7.53 11.61 4.41
C VAL A 253 8.69 12.22 5.16
N GLY A 254 8.63 13.52 5.40
CA GLY A 254 9.78 14.29 5.87
C GLY A 254 10.98 14.12 4.93
N ASP A 255 12.10 13.68 5.50
CA ASP A 255 13.35 13.41 4.77
C ASP A 255 13.49 11.97 4.27
N ILE A 256 12.55 11.08 4.61
CA ILE A 256 12.60 9.66 4.25
C ILE A 256 11.91 9.47 2.90
N GLY A 257 12.71 9.25 1.85
CA GLY A 257 12.23 8.78 0.56
C GLY A 257 11.73 7.34 0.69
N TYR A 258 10.53 7.06 0.18
CA TYR A 258 9.96 5.73 0.30
C TYR A 258 10.75 4.67 -0.49
N VAL A 259 11.30 5.07 -1.65
CA VAL A 259 12.29 4.32 -2.43
C VAL A 259 13.64 5.01 -2.27
N ALA A 260 14.71 4.24 -1.99
CA ALA A 260 16.06 4.77 -1.85
C ALA A 260 16.56 5.36 -3.18
N ASP A 261 17.39 6.40 -3.13
CA ASP A 261 17.73 7.17 -4.32
C ASP A 261 18.46 6.34 -5.39
N ASP A 262 19.30 5.38 -5.01
CA ASP A 262 20.11 4.53 -5.89
C ASP A 262 19.51 3.14 -6.18
N GLU A 263 18.27 2.91 -5.77
CA GLU A 263 17.58 1.62 -5.90
C GLU A 263 16.30 1.75 -6.72
N ALA A 264 15.82 0.62 -7.23
CA ALA A 264 14.47 0.51 -7.79
C ALA A 264 13.83 -0.83 -7.39
N HIS A 265 12.50 -0.89 -7.44
CA HIS A 265 11.74 -2.10 -7.13
C HIS A 265 10.89 -2.48 -8.33
N ALA A 266 11.14 -3.66 -8.89
CA ALA A 266 10.34 -4.25 -9.95
C ALA A 266 9.24 -5.12 -9.34
N ILE A 267 8.01 -4.88 -9.80
CA ILE A 267 6.81 -5.57 -9.35
C ILE A 267 6.02 -6.07 -10.56
N PRO A 268 5.52 -7.31 -10.54
CA PRO A 268 4.59 -7.77 -11.55
C PRO A 268 3.21 -7.14 -11.33
N GLU A 269 2.58 -6.71 -12.42
CA GLU A 269 1.21 -6.21 -12.46
C GLU A 269 0.26 -7.28 -12.99
N GLY A 270 -1.02 -7.20 -12.61
CA GLY A 270 -2.06 -8.12 -13.10
C GLY A 270 -2.00 -9.52 -12.51
N VAL A 271 -1.23 -9.73 -11.44
CA VAL A 271 -1.23 -10.98 -10.67
C VAL A 271 -2.34 -10.92 -9.62
N PRO A 272 -3.35 -11.81 -9.67
CA PRO A 272 -4.41 -11.86 -8.66
C PRO A 272 -3.83 -12.09 -7.26
N ASP A 273 -4.41 -11.41 -6.27
CA ASP A 273 -4.07 -11.52 -4.84
C ASP A 273 -2.60 -11.24 -4.50
N LEU A 274 -1.80 -10.66 -5.41
CA LEU A 274 -0.38 -10.42 -5.13
C LEU A 274 -0.18 -9.41 -4.01
N PHE A 275 -0.88 -8.28 -4.08
CA PHE A 275 -0.89 -7.27 -3.04
C PHE A 275 -2.29 -7.14 -2.46
N ILE A 276 -2.39 -7.34 -1.15
CA ILE A 276 -3.66 -7.26 -0.44
C ILE A 276 -3.60 -6.20 0.66
N SER A 277 -4.70 -5.52 0.83
CA SER A 277 -5.03 -4.69 1.99
C SER A 277 -6.22 -5.32 2.68
N ARG A 278 -6.05 -5.71 3.94
CA ARG A 278 -7.15 -6.23 4.77
C ARG A 278 -7.36 -5.29 5.95
N PHE A 279 -8.60 -4.92 6.22
CA PHE A 279 -8.95 -4.00 7.31
C PHE A 279 -9.62 -4.77 8.44
N ALA A 280 -9.01 -4.72 9.62
CA ALA A 280 -9.56 -5.32 10.84
C ALA A 280 -10.60 -4.38 11.49
N PRO A 281 -11.52 -4.91 12.32
CA PRO A 281 -12.46 -4.09 13.07
C PRO A 281 -11.73 -3.13 14.03
N ALA A 282 -12.37 -2.01 14.35
CA ALA A 282 -11.91 -1.10 15.41
C ALA A 282 -11.94 -1.78 16.78
N ASP A 283 -11.14 -1.25 17.71
CA ASP A 283 -11.15 -1.61 19.13
C ASP A 283 -12.26 -0.90 19.92
N TYR A 284 -13.33 -0.49 19.25
CA TYR A 284 -14.56 -0.05 19.87
C TYR A 284 -15.45 -1.25 20.23
N VAL A 285 -16.17 -1.16 21.34
CA VAL A 285 -17.09 -2.21 21.81
C VAL A 285 -18.14 -2.51 20.73
N GLU A 286 -18.58 -1.48 20.02
CA GLU A 286 -19.60 -1.54 18.97
C GLU A 286 -19.11 -2.20 17.67
N SER A 287 -17.79 -2.28 17.44
CA SER A 287 -17.20 -2.91 16.25
C SER A 287 -16.73 -4.35 16.49
N VAL A 288 -16.84 -4.87 17.71
CA VAL A 288 -16.48 -6.25 18.03
C VAL A 288 -17.33 -7.23 17.20
N ASN A 289 -16.69 -8.21 16.56
CA ASN A 289 -17.29 -9.21 15.68
C ASN A 289 -18.00 -8.64 14.43
N THR A 290 -17.70 -7.39 14.05
CA THR A 290 -18.13 -6.82 12.77
C THR A 290 -17.04 -6.97 11.71
N THR A 291 -17.42 -6.89 10.43
CA THR A 291 -16.45 -6.79 9.33
C THR A 291 -15.75 -5.43 9.42
N GLY A 292 -14.41 -5.47 9.40
CA GLY A 292 -13.57 -4.29 9.39
C GLY A 292 -13.85 -3.39 8.18
N ILE A 293 -13.90 -2.08 8.41
CA ILE A 293 -13.92 -1.06 7.37
C ILE A 293 -12.61 -0.25 7.37
N PRO A 294 -12.27 0.45 6.27
CA PRO A 294 -10.99 1.12 6.16
C PRO A 294 -10.73 2.18 7.25
N TYR A 295 -11.77 2.89 7.68
CA TYR A 295 -11.65 3.94 8.70
C TYR A 295 -12.84 3.91 9.64
N TYR A 296 -12.56 4.05 10.92
CA TYR A 296 -13.56 4.25 11.96
C TYR A 296 -13.38 5.63 12.57
N ALA A 297 -14.48 6.27 12.94
CA ALA A 297 -14.45 7.53 13.67
C ALA A 297 -15.49 7.55 14.78
N LYS A 298 -15.09 8.01 15.96
CA LYS A 298 -15.95 8.15 17.14
C LYS A 298 -15.67 9.48 17.81
N GLN A 299 -16.65 10.00 18.52
CA GLN A 299 -16.47 11.16 19.38
C GLN A 299 -16.93 10.86 20.79
N GLU A 300 -16.39 11.61 21.75
CA GLU A 300 -16.79 11.56 23.14
C GLU A 300 -16.77 12.97 23.76
N LEU A 301 -17.70 13.24 24.66
CA LEU A 301 -17.70 14.48 25.43
C LEU A 301 -16.53 14.46 26.42
N MET A 302 -15.74 15.53 26.45
CA MET A 302 -14.67 15.67 27.43
C MET A 302 -15.23 15.76 28.86
N ASP A 303 -14.39 15.41 29.83
CA ASP A 303 -14.66 15.63 31.25
C ASP A 303 -15.19 17.05 31.51
N PHE A 304 -16.29 17.10 32.28
CA PHE A 304 -17.00 18.33 32.64
C PHE A 304 -17.56 19.13 31.45
N GLY A 305 -17.71 18.53 30.27
CA GLY A 305 -18.29 19.19 29.09
C GLY A 305 -17.42 20.32 28.53
N LYS A 306 -16.11 20.24 28.70
CA LYS A 306 -15.15 21.28 28.26
C LYS A 306 -14.89 21.28 26.75
N GLY A 307 -15.47 20.32 26.02
CA GLY A 307 -15.30 20.13 24.60
C GLY A 307 -15.68 18.72 24.19
N VAL A 308 -15.30 18.37 22.97
CA VAL A 308 -15.50 17.05 22.37
C VAL A 308 -14.17 16.54 21.86
N GLU A 309 -13.85 15.30 22.20
CA GLU A 309 -12.76 14.57 21.58
C GLU A 309 -13.29 13.79 20.39
N ILE A 310 -12.50 13.77 19.32
CA ILE A 310 -12.75 12.97 18.13
C ILE A 310 -11.58 12.02 18.00
N GLU A 311 -11.89 10.75 17.84
CA GLU A 311 -10.93 9.71 17.52
C GLU A 311 -11.25 9.15 16.14
N ALA A 312 -10.23 9.05 15.28
CA ALA A 312 -10.29 8.31 14.04
C ALA A 312 -9.20 7.25 14.04
N GLN A 313 -9.51 6.05 13.58
CA GLN A 313 -8.54 4.95 13.51
C GLN A 313 -8.67 4.16 12.21
N SER A 314 -7.58 3.51 11.84
CA SER A 314 -7.56 2.48 10.81
C SER A 314 -6.72 1.29 11.29
N ASN A 315 -7.15 0.07 10.96
CA ASN A 315 -6.46 -1.15 11.36
C ASN A 315 -6.05 -1.99 10.13
N PRO A 316 -5.13 -1.50 9.28
CA PRO A 316 -4.76 -2.18 8.05
C PRO A 316 -3.75 -3.31 8.24
N ILE A 317 -3.80 -4.25 7.31
CA ILE A 317 -2.75 -5.21 6.97
C ILE A 317 -2.43 -5.01 5.49
N HIS A 318 -1.26 -4.45 5.18
CA HIS A 318 -0.76 -4.33 3.80
C HIS A 318 0.34 -5.34 3.56
N LEU A 319 0.19 -6.16 2.53
CA LEU A 319 1.02 -7.35 2.36
C LEU A 319 1.21 -7.69 0.88
N CYS A 320 2.38 -8.22 0.56
CA CYS A 320 2.59 -9.02 -0.65
C CYS A 320 2.49 -10.51 -0.30
N THR A 321 1.59 -11.25 -0.95
CA THR A 321 1.37 -12.69 -0.68
C THR A 321 2.48 -13.56 -1.27
N ARG A 322 3.14 -13.10 -2.33
CA ARG A 322 4.27 -13.78 -3.00
C ARG A 322 5.51 -12.88 -3.05
N PRO A 323 6.16 -12.60 -1.91
CA PRO A 323 7.26 -11.63 -1.85
C PRO A 323 8.49 -12.02 -2.67
N LYS A 324 8.67 -13.30 -3.04
CA LYS A 324 9.74 -13.73 -3.97
C LYS A 324 9.66 -13.07 -5.35
N ALA A 325 8.47 -12.67 -5.79
CA ALA A 325 8.27 -12.01 -7.08
C ALA A 325 8.65 -10.51 -7.05
N LEU A 326 9.07 -9.98 -5.90
CA LEU A 326 9.49 -8.59 -5.73
C LEU A 326 11.01 -8.52 -5.95
N ILE A 327 11.43 -7.92 -7.07
CA ILE A 327 12.85 -7.87 -7.44
C ILE A 327 13.41 -6.49 -7.12
N LYS A 328 14.52 -6.47 -6.38
CA LYS A 328 15.25 -5.23 -6.08
C LYS A 328 16.31 -4.97 -7.14
N LEU A 329 16.36 -3.75 -7.65
CA LEU A 329 17.32 -3.33 -8.66
C LEU A 329 18.30 -2.35 -8.04
N LYS A 330 19.58 -2.49 -8.38
CA LYS A 330 20.63 -1.56 -7.93
C LYS A 330 21.29 -0.86 -9.12
N ALA A 331 21.44 0.45 -9.03
CA ALA A 331 22.02 1.30 -10.07
C ALA A 331 23.47 0.96 -10.42
#